data_AF-A0A6J6VFM0-F1
#
_entry.id   AF-A0A6J6VFM0-F1
#
_cell.length_a   1.000
_cell.length_b   1.000
_cell.length_c   1.000
_cell.angle_alpha   90.00
_cell.angle_beta   90.00
_cell.angle_gamma   90.00
#
_symmetry.space_group_name_H-M   'P 1'
#
loop_
_entity.id
_entity.type
_entity.pdbx_description
1 polymer ?
#
loop_
_entity_poly.entity_id
_entity_poly.type
_entity_poly.pdbx_seq_one_letter_code
_entity_poly.pdbx_strand_id
1 'polypeptide(L)'
;MKRANLFDPMLAREQIHQALAGTGPTLLISSSAKFAPENESFKSLLNDHSESAEKIAILIETSGSSGTPKLVALSAQAIRESAEITNQFLGAEIGDRWSLTLPLNHIAGINQLTRSINLNSLPAPSDGEGAQFISIVPTQLHRAIQNRDSLFNNLLAAKKVLVGGAPISEKLISEAHECGIAIVTSYGMTEMSGGCVYNSLPLPGVEMRIAANGLINLKGPMIANSYFGDQESTRKHFQAGWFITSDIGEIENDELKIIGRSDDLIISGGEKISAIKVEALIRSHYPDLEIIVIGISDIEWGQALRVVVTGEKHGLTLAQIRDIVGVQIGRFAAPRSLLYLEKMPMIGIGKPDLVLLRSAQATEEM
;
A
#
# COMPACT_ATOMS: atom_id res chain seq x y z
N MET A 1 7.01 -5.80 -25.27
CA MET A 1 6.29 -5.85 -23.98
C MET A 1 5.34 -7.05 -23.94
N LYS A 2 5.08 -7.64 -22.77
CA LYS A 2 4.15 -8.77 -22.58
C LYS A 2 3.39 -8.62 -21.26
N ARG A 3 2.11 -8.97 -21.22
CA ARG A 3 1.36 -9.05 -19.94
C ARG A 3 1.78 -10.29 -19.17
N ALA A 4 2.08 -10.13 -17.89
CA ALA A 4 2.48 -11.25 -17.04
C ALA A 4 1.30 -12.20 -16.76
N ASN A 5 1.59 -13.48 -16.58
CA ASN A 5 0.59 -14.43 -16.11
C ASN A 5 0.48 -14.34 -14.59
N LEU A 6 -0.56 -13.69 -14.08
CA LEU A 6 -0.76 -13.46 -12.65
C LEU A 6 -1.45 -14.63 -11.93
N PHE A 7 -1.85 -15.68 -12.66
CA PHE A 7 -2.57 -16.84 -12.14
C PHE A 7 -1.65 -18.05 -11.91
N ASP A 8 -0.52 -18.10 -12.61
CA ASP A 8 0.52 -19.11 -12.45
C ASP A 8 1.78 -18.44 -11.87
N PRO A 9 2.03 -18.56 -10.55
CA PRO A 9 3.17 -17.92 -9.90
C PRO A 9 4.54 -18.38 -10.43
N MET A 10 4.64 -19.62 -10.90
CA MET A 10 5.90 -20.15 -11.42
C MET A 10 6.20 -19.60 -12.81
N LEU A 11 5.19 -19.51 -13.66
CA LEU A 11 5.32 -18.81 -14.94
C LEU A 11 5.58 -17.31 -14.75
N ALA A 12 4.90 -16.67 -13.78
CA ALA A 12 5.15 -15.27 -13.43
C ALA A 12 6.61 -15.06 -13.01
N ARG A 13 7.13 -15.93 -12.14
CA ARG A 13 8.52 -15.90 -11.68
C ARG A 13 9.50 -15.95 -12.84
N GLU A 14 9.30 -16.89 -13.77
CA GLU A 14 10.19 -17.04 -14.93
C GLU A 14 10.14 -15.81 -15.83
N GLN A 15 8.94 -15.29 -16.10
CA GLN A 15 8.78 -14.05 -16.86
C GLN A 15 9.53 -12.90 -16.19
N ILE A 16 9.36 -12.72 -14.87
CA ILE A 16 10.02 -11.65 -14.10
C ILE A 16 11.53 -11.82 -14.18
N HIS A 17 12.05 -13.03 -13.99
CA HIS A 17 13.48 -13.31 -14.08
C HIS A 17 14.05 -12.90 -15.45
N GLN A 18 13.39 -13.28 -16.55
CA GLN A 18 13.81 -12.90 -17.91
C GLN A 18 13.77 -11.38 -18.13
N ALA A 19 12.74 -10.70 -17.63
CA ALA A 19 12.63 -9.25 -17.73
C ALA A 19 13.72 -8.52 -16.93
N LEU A 20 14.06 -9.00 -15.74
CA LEU A 20 15.14 -8.46 -14.92
C LEU A 20 16.53 -8.74 -15.50
N ALA A 21 16.70 -9.88 -16.18
CA ALA A 21 17.93 -10.24 -16.87
C ALA A 21 18.12 -9.53 -18.23
N GLY A 22 17.09 -8.83 -18.72
CA GLY A 22 17.10 -8.20 -20.05
C GLY A 22 17.04 -9.21 -21.22
N THR A 23 16.74 -10.48 -20.94
CA THR A 23 16.59 -11.54 -21.96
C THR A 23 15.13 -11.70 -22.40
N GLY A 24 14.19 -11.18 -21.62
CA GLY A 24 12.76 -11.16 -21.91
C GLY A 24 12.23 -9.75 -22.21
N PRO A 25 10.96 -9.64 -22.65
CA PRO A 25 10.34 -8.34 -22.86
C PRO A 25 10.02 -7.65 -21.53
N THR A 26 9.83 -6.32 -21.57
CA THR A 26 9.16 -5.57 -20.50
C THR A 26 7.84 -6.25 -20.13
N LEU A 27 7.61 -6.45 -18.84
CA LEU A 27 6.39 -7.04 -18.32
C LEU A 27 5.39 -5.99 -17.88
N LEU A 28 4.13 -6.23 -18.23
CA LEU A 28 3.01 -5.49 -17.68
C LEU A 28 2.33 -6.31 -16.57
N ILE A 29 2.34 -5.77 -15.36
CA ILE A 29 1.60 -6.25 -14.19
C ILE A 29 0.33 -5.41 -14.05
N SER A 30 -0.77 -5.90 -14.62
CA SER A 30 -2.07 -5.24 -14.58
C SER A 30 -3.17 -6.26 -14.82
N SER A 31 -4.24 -6.18 -14.01
CA SER A 31 -5.48 -6.93 -14.22
C SER A 31 -6.53 -6.13 -14.99
N SER A 32 -6.30 -4.83 -15.23
CA SER A 32 -7.26 -3.94 -15.87
C SER A 32 -7.36 -4.16 -17.37
N ALA A 33 -8.59 -4.12 -17.90
CA ALA A 33 -8.84 -4.12 -19.34
C ALA A 33 -8.29 -2.85 -20.03
N LYS A 34 -8.15 -1.75 -19.28
CA LYS A 34 -7.60 -0.47 -19.78
C LYS A 34 -6.19 -0.64 -20.35
N PHE A 35 -5.38 -1.45 -19.70
CA PHE A 35 -3.99 -1.72 -20.10
C PHE A 35 -3.86 -3.08 -20.80
N ALA A 36 -4.93 -3.60 -21.40
CA ALA A 36 -4.82 -4.81 -22.20
C ALA A 36 -3.95 -4.54 -23.43
N PRO A 37 -3.00 -5.43 -23.79
CA PRO A 37 -2.22 -5.28 -25.02
C PRO A 37 -3.06 -5.18 -26.29
N GLU A 38 -4.32 -5.62 -26.22
CA GLU A 38 -5.29 -5.55 -27.32
C GLU A 38 -6.04 -4.21 -27.40
N ASN A 39 -5.96 -3.39 -26.35
CA ASN A 39 -6.60 -2.07 -26.31
C ASN A 39 -5.84 -1.08 -27.21
N GLU A 40 -6.51 -0.54 -28.22
CA GLU A 40 -5.90 0.39 -29.20
C GLU A 40 -5.32 1.66 -28.58
N SER A 41 -5.96 2.22 -27.55
CA SER A 41 -5.43 3.39 -26.84
C SER A 41 -4.12 3.05 -26.12
N PHE A 42 -4.04 1.87 -25.51
CA PHE A 42 -2.81 1.41 -24.87
C PHE A 42 -1.73 1.06 -25.90
N LYS A 43 -2.08 0.44 -27.03
CA LYS A 43 -1.13 0.21 -28.14
C LYS A 43 -0.54 1.51 -28.67
N SER A 44 -1.36 2.54 -28.87
CA SER A 44 -0.89 3.87 -29.28
C SER A 44 0.10 4.42 -28.26
N LEU A 45 -0.24 4.37 -26.96
CA LEU A 45 0.63 4.83 -25.89
C LEU A 45 1.98 4.09 -25.87
N LEU A 46 1.98 2.79 -26.16
CA LEU A 46 3.20 1.99 -26.25
C LEU A 46 4.06 2.40 -27.44
N ASN A 47 3.46 2.66 -28.60
CA ASN A 47 4.17 3.08 -29.80
C ASN A 47 4.85 4.44 -29.58
N ASP A 48 4.13 5.39 -28.97
CA ASP A 48 4.61 6.75 -28.65
C ASP A 48 5.77 6.75 -27.64
N HIS A 49 5.96 5.66 -26.89
CA HIS A 49 6.94 5.53 -25.82
C HIS A 49 7.85 4.29 -25.94
N SER A 50 7.98 3.74 -27.14
CA SER A 50 8.72 2.48 -27.41
C SER A 50 10.17 2.49 -26.89
N GLU A 51 10.95 3.53 -27.18
CA GLU A 51 12.34 3.65 -26.69
C GLU A 51 12.43 3.72 -25.15
N SER A 52 11.45 4.34 -24.49
CA SER A 52 11.41 4.40 -23.02
C SER A 52 11.05 3.04 -22.43
N ALA A 53 10.22 2.24 -23.12
CA ALA A 53 9.81 0.92 -22.68
C ALA A 53 10.96 -0.08 -22.65
N GLU A 54 11.92 0.01 -23.59
CA GLU A 54 13.08 -0.89 -23.64
C GLU A 54 13.98 -0.80 -22.40
N LYS A 55 13.97 0.33 -21.70
CA LYS A 55 14.72 0.54 -20.45
C LYS A 55 13.94 0.10 -19.19
N ILE A 56 12.69 -0.31 -19.36
CA ILE A 56 11.77 -0.70 -18.29
C ILE A 56 11.67 -2.22 -18.24
N ALA A 57 11.88 -2.80 -17.06
CA ALA A 57 11.69 -4.23 -16.86
C ALA A 57 10.23 -4.54 -16.52
N ILE A 58 9.62 -3.74 -15.64
CA ILE A 58 8.24 -3.93 -15.19
C ILE A 58 7.47 -2.61 -15.25
N LEU A 59 6.32 -2.63 -15.94
CA LEU A 59 5.24 -1.68 -15.77
C LEU A 59 4.21 -2.28 -14.83
N ILE A 60 3.83 -1.55 -13.79
CA ILE A 60 2.86 -2.04 -12.82
C ILE A 60 1.76 -1.02 -12.57
N GLU A 61 0.52 -1.49 -12.67
CA GLU A 61 -0.66 -0.68 -12.41
C GLU A 61 -0.83 -0.41 -10.91
N THR A 62 -1.07 0.86 -10.60
CA THR A 62 -1.47 1.30 -9.27
C THR A 62 -2.94 1.69 -9.27
N SER A 63 -3.63 1.44 -8.17
CA SER A 63 -5.06 1.76 -8.04
C SER A 63 -5.35 3.27 -8.09
N GLY A 64 -4.34 4.12 -7.84
CA GLY A 64 -4.46 5.58 -7.82
C GLY A 64 -5.38 6.11 -6.71
N SER A 65 -4.86 6.88 -5.76
CA SER A 65 -5.70 7.56 -4.74
C SER A 65 -6.70 8.55 -5.37
N SER A 66 -6.37 9.10 -6.54
CA SER A 66 -7.22 9.98 -7.35
C SER A 66 -8.30 9.25 -8.16
N GLY A 67 -8.40 7.92 -8.06
CA GLY A 67 -9.36 7.11 -8.83
C GLY A 67 -8.98 6.88 -10.30
N THR A 68 -7.86 7.44 -10.77
CA THR A 68 -7.31 7.14 -12.11
C THR A 68 -6.07 6.25 -11.97
N PRO A 69 -6.12 5.00 -12.46
CA PRO A 69 -4.98 4.09 -12.39
C PRO A 69 -3.79 4.63 -13.19
N LYS A 70 -2.59 4.57 -12.58
CA LYS A 70 -1.30 4.95 -13.18
C LYS A 70 -0.42 3.73 -13.37
N LEU A 71 0.38 3.72 -14.44
CA LEU A 71 1.42 2.72 -14.66
C LEU A 71 2.77 3.24 -14.15
N VAL A 72 3.32 2.58 -13.13
CA VAL A 72 4.66 2.90 -12.62
C VAL A 72 5.69 2.12 -13.43
N ALA A 73 6.72 2.84 -13.90
CA ALA A 73 7.82 2.29 -14.68
C ALA A 73 9.01 1.94 -13.79
N LEU A 74 9.31 0.64 -13.68
CA LEU A 74 10.40 0.10 -12.87
C LEU A 74 11.51 -0.50 -13.75
N SER A 75 12.73 -0.01 -13.57
CA SER A 75 13.92 -0.61 -14.19
C SER A 75 14.29 -1.95 -13.52
N ALA A 76 15.04 -2.79 -14.24
CA ALA A 76 15.59 -4.01 -13.69
C ALA A 76 16.54 -3.76 -12.50
N GLN A 77 17.22 -2.61 -12.50
CA GLN A 77 18.11 -2.22 -11.41
C GLN A 77 17.29 -1.91 -10.15
N ALA A 78 16.29 -1.04 -10.23
CA ALA A 78 15.49 -0.64 -9.07
C ALA A 78 14.85 -1.84 -8.33
N ILE A 79 14.38 -2.84 -9.09
CA ILE A 79 13.78 -4.05 -8.53
C ILE A 79 14.84 -4.96 -7.89
N ARG A 80 16.00 -5.13 -8.54
CA ARG A 80 17.10 -5.93 -7.97
C ARG A 80 17.65 -5.32 -6.69
N GLU A 81 17.86 -4.00 -6.68
CA GLU A 81 18.29 -3.24 -5.50
C GLU A 81 17.28 -3.37 -4.36
N SER A 82 15.97 -3.22 -4.65
CA SER A 82 14.90 -3.44 -3.66
C SER A 82 14.96 -4.84 -3.05
N ALA A 83 15.12 -5.87 -3.89
CA ALA A 83 15.20 -7.26 -3.44
C ALA A 83 16.45 -7.52 -2.60
N GLU A 84 17.62 -7.11 -3.08
CA GLU A 84 18.91 -7.33 -2.42
C GLU A 84 19.01 -6.60 -1.08
N ILE A 85 18.67 -5.31 -1.05
CA ILE A 85 18.69 -4.51 0.19
C ILE A 85 17.69 -5.07 1.22
N THR A 86 16.50 -5.50 0.77
CA THR A 86 15.54 -6.13 1.69
C THR A 86 16.09 -7.44 2.25
N ASN A 87 16.60 -8.33 1.40
CA ASN A 87 17.13 -9.62 1.81
C ASN A 87 18.30 -9.46 2.78
N GLN A 88 19.22 -8.52 2.49
CA GLN A 88 20.34 -8.20 3.36
C GLN A 88 19.88 -7.65 4.71
N PHE A 89 18.94 -6.70 4.72
CA PHE A 89 18.40 -6.11 5.95
C PHE A 89 17.75 -7.18 6.86
N LEU A 90 17.04 -8.14 6.26
CA LEU A 90 16.36 -9.20 7.00
C LEU A 90 17.28 -10.37 7.38
N GLY A 91 18.54 -10.36 6.95
CA GLY A 91 19.51 -11.43 7.20
C GLY A 91 19.19 -12.72 6.43
N ALA A 92 18.68 -12.60 5.21
CA ALA A 92 18.38 -13.73 4.34
C ALA A 92 19.65 -14.36 3.74
N GLU A 93 19.62 -15.67 3.56
CA GLU A 93 20.71 -16.46 2.97
C GLU A 93 20.26 -17.10 1.64
N ILE A 94 21.22 -17.43 0.77
CA ILE A 94 20.93 -18.16 -0.47
C ILE A 94 20.18 -19.46 -0.14
N GLY A 95 19.06 -19.70 -0.82
CA GLY A 95 18.18 -20.83 -0.59
C GLY A 95 17.00 -20.55 0.35
N ASP A 96 17.04 -19.47 1.14
CA ASP A 96 15.88 -19.05 1.93
C ASP A 96 14.69 -18.70 1.01
N ARG A 97 13.47 -18.98 1.48
CA ARG A 97 12.25 -18.89 0.68
C ARG A 97 11.33 -17.80 1.20
N TRP A 98 10.75 -17.03 0.26
CA TRP A 98 9.64 -16.11 0.52
C TRP A 98 8.30 -16.76 0.19
N SER A 99 7.27 -16.55 1.02
CA SER A 99 5.90 -17.00 0.74
C SER A 99 5.25 -16.27 -0.44
N LEU A 100 4.12 -16.80 -0.93
CA LEU A 100 3.25 -16.14 -1.92
C LEU A 100 1.91 -15.70 -1.30
N THR A 101 1.99 -15.07 -0.15
CA THR A 101 0.83 -14.67 0.68
C THR A 101 0.13 -13.41 0.16
N LEU A 102 0.73 -12.73 -0.82
CA LEU A 102 0.22 -11.50 -1.44
C LEU A 102 0.01 -11.64 -2.95
N PRO A 103 -1.14 -11.16 -3.49
CA PRO A 103 -1.46 -11.14 -4.92
C PRO A 103 -0.40 -10.51 -5.84
N LEU A 104 -0.18 -11.17 -6.99
CA LEU A 104 0.83 -10.80 -7.98
C LEU A 104 0.47 -9.59 -8.85
N ASN A 105 -0.74 -9.04 -8.72
CA ASN A 105 -1.12 -7.79 -9.37
C ASN A 105 -0.60 -6.53 -8.63
N HIS A 106 0.15 -6.69 -7.54
CA HIS A 106 0.74 -5.60 -6.77
C HIS A 106 2.24 -5.81 -6.55
N ILE A 107 2.97 -4.71 -6.37
CA ILE A 107 4.42 -4.74 -6.17
C ILE A 107 4.82 -5.62 -4.98
N ALA A 108 4.00 -5.65 -3.92
CA ALA A 108 4.27 -6.47 -2.75
C ALA A 108 4.24 -7.97 -3.07
N GLY A 109 3.33 -8.41 -3.96
CA GLY A 109 3.29 -9.77 -4.48
C GLY A 109 4.50 -10.10 -5.36
N ILE A 110 4.81 -9.20 -6.30
CA ILE A 110 5.98 -9.29 -7.18
C ILE A 110 7.29 -9.35 -6.38
N ASN A 111 7.38 -8.60 -5.28
CA ASN A 111 8.57 -8.56 -4.44
C ASN A 111 8.89 -9.90 -3.79
N GLN A 112 7.89 -10.73 -3.45
CA GLN A 112 8.14 -12.09 -2.94
C GLN A 112 8.83 -12.98 -4.00
N LEU A 113 8.44 -12.83 -5.28
CA LEU A 113 9.09 -13.54 -6.38
C LEU A 113 10.50 -13.02 -6.64
N THR A 114 10.67 -11.70 -6.74
CA THR A 114 11.98 -11.08 -7.02
C THR A 114 13.00 -11.33 -5.92
N ARG A 115 12.57 -11.33 -4.65
CA ARG A 115 13.43 -11.68 -3.50
C ARG A 115 13.80 -13.16 -3.50
N SER A 116 12.88 -14.06 -3.86
CA SER A 116 13.20 -15.48 -4.05
C SER A 116 14.18 -15.70 -5.21
N ILE A 117 14.01 -14.97 -6.32
CA ILE A 117 14.96 -14.99 -7.45
C ILE A 117 16.35 -14.54 -6.98
N ASN A 118 16.44 -13.44 -6.24
CA ASN A 118 17.70 -12.93 -5.70
C ASN A 118 18.40 -13.92 -4.76
N LEU A 119 17.63 -14.73 -4.02
CA LEU A 119 18.13 -15.80 -3.15
C LEU A 119 18.38 -17.14 -3.87
N ASN A 120 18.24 -17.20 -5.20
CA ASN A 120 18.30 -18.43 -6.00
C ASN A 120 17.37 -19.55 -5.48
N SER A 121 16.19 -19.17 -4.98
CA SER A 121 15.23 -20.10 -4.41
C SER A 121 13.90 -20.11 -5.17
N LEU A 122 13.10 -21.14 -4.89
CA LEU A 122 11.70 -21.19 -5.29
C LEU A 122 10.84 -20.58 -4.18
N PRO A 123 9.81 -19.80 -4.53
CA PRO A 123 8.90 -19.26 -3.55
C PRO A 123 8.19 -20.39 -2.78
N ALA A 124 7.83 -20.12 -1.54
CA ALA A 124 6.96 -20.97 -0.74
C ALA A 124 5.48 -20.74 -1.10
N PRO A 125 4.59 -21.70 -0.80
CA PRO A 125 3.17 -21.59 -1.11
C PRO A 125 2.48 -20.40 -0.42
N SER A 126 1.24 -20.14 -0.82
CA SER A 126 0.47 -18.97 -0.37
C SER A 126 -0.02 -19.04 1.08
N ASP A 127 0.02 -20.21 1.71
CA ASP A 127 -0.24 -20.38 3.15
C ASP A 127 1.01 -20.11 4.01
N GLY A 128 2.18 -19.91 3.39
CA GLY A 128 3.45 -19.66 4.07
C GLY A 128 4.19 -20.91 4.53
N GLU A 129 3.72 -22.11 4.22
CA GLU A 129 4.37 -23.35 4.66
C GLU A 129 5.81 -23.45 4.14
N GLY A 130 6.77 -23.66 5.05
CA GLY A 130 8.18 -23.79 4.71
C GLY A 130 8.87 -22.49 4.26
N ALA A 131 8.23 -21.34 4.43
CA ALA A 131 8.84 -20.02 4.17
C ALA A 131 9.71 -19.55 5.35
N GLN A 132 10.88 -18.98 5.05
CA GLN A 132 11.67 -18.28 6.06
C GLN A 132 11.23 -16.81 6.19
N PHE A 133 10.70 -16.24 5.12
CA PHE A 133 10.23 -14.87 5.08
C PHE A 133 8.79 -14.81 4.58
N ILE A 134 7.93 -14.14 5.33
CA ILE A 134 6.51 -14.01 4.98
C ILE A 134 6.14 -12.53 4.87
N SER A 135 5.51 -12.12 3.76
CA SER A 135 4.95 -10.77 3.63
C SER A 135 3.43 -10.79 3.77
N ILE A 136 2.87 -9.96 4.63
CA ILE A 136 1.41 -9.88 4.85
C ILE A 136 0.96 -8.43 5.06
N VAL A 137 -0.34 -8.20 4.95
CA VAL A 137 -0.96 -6.94 5.39
C VAL A 137 -1.43 -7.02 6.86
N PRO A 138 -1.61 -5.88 7.56
CA PRO A 138 -2.04 -5.87 8.96
C PRO A 138 -3.32 -6.67 9.23
N THR A 139 -4.29 -6.64 8.31
CA THR A 139 -5.55 -7.39 8.46
C THR A 139 -5.36 -8.91 8.39
N GLN A 140 -4.37 -9.41 7.64
CA GLN A 140 -4.01 -10.83 7.64
C GLN A 140 -3.35 -11.22 8.97
N LEU A 141 -2.44 -10.38 9.49
CA LEU A 141 -1.79 -10.60 10.79
C LEU A 141 -2.82 -10.69 11.91
N HIS A 142 -3.72 -9.71 11.98
CA HIS A 142 -4.79 -9.69 12.98
C HIS A 142 -5.63 -10.98 12.92
N ARG A 143 -6.11 -11.38 11.73
CA ARG A 143 -6.88 -12.62 11.58
C ARG A 143 -6.11 -13.86 12.00
N ALA A 144 -4.84 -13.97 11.63
CA ALA A 144 -4.01 -15.10 12.02
C ALA A 144 -3.86 -15.18 13.56
N ILE A 145 -3.57 -14.05 14.23
CA ILE A 145 -3.46 -14.00 15.69
C ILE A 145 -4.78 -14.40 16.37
N GLN A 146 -5.91 -13.88 15.89
CA GLN A 146 -7.22 -14.16 16.49
C GLN A 146 -7.66 -15.62 16.26
N ASN A 147 -7.47 -16.15 15.06
CA ASN A 147 -7.96 -17.48 14.67
C ASN A 147 -7.02 -18.62 15.10
N ARG A 148 -5.73 -18.32 15.32
CA ARG A 148 -4.68 -19.33 15.59
C ARG A 148 -4.65 -20.45 14.54
N ASP A 149 -4.82 -20.08 13.27
CA ASP A 149 -4.91 -21.00 12.14
C ASP A 149 -3.53 -21.46 11.61
N SER A 150 -3.51 -22.15 10.46
CA SER A 150 -2.25 -22.60 9.85
C SER A 150 -1.32 -21.45 9.49
N LEU A 151 -1.87 -20.31 9.04
CA LEU A 151 -1.07 -19.12 8.76
C LEU A 151 -0.41 -18.63 10.04
N PHE A 152 -1.11 -18.56 11.17
CA PHE A 152 -0.50 -18.21 12.46
C PHE A 152 0.72 -19.06 12.80
N ASN A 153 0.61 -20.39 12.65
CA ASN A 153 1.73 -21.30 12.90
C ASN A 153 2.92 -21.04 11.95
N ASN A 154 2.64 -20.76 10.68
CA ASN A 154 3.67 -20.41 9.70
C ASN A 154 4.32 -19.05 9.99
N LEU A 155 3.55 -18.05 10.45
CA LEU A 155 4.07 -16.75 10.90
C LEU A 155 5.00 -16.90 12.11
N LEU A 156 4.63 -17.77 13.05
CA LEU A 156 5.44 -18.06 14.24
C LEU A 156 6.74 -18.79 13.89
N ALA A 157 6.73 -19.64 12.86
CA ALA A 157 7.89 -20.41 12.42
C ALA A 157 8.86 -19.62 11.50
N ALA A 158 8.39 -18.54 10.86
CA ALA A 158 9.20 -17.74 9.95
C ALA A 158 10.35 -16.99 10.67
N LYS A 159 11.50 -16.81 9.99
CA LYS A 159 12.62 -15.99 10.49
C LYS A 159 12.19 -14.54 10.71
N LYS A 160 11.44 -13.98 9.74
CA LYS A 160 10.85 -12.63 9.81
C LYS A 160 9.50 -12.58 9.08
N VAL A 161 8.58 -11.81 9.64
CA VAL A 161 7.28 -11.50 9.04
C VAL A 161 7.24 -10.01 8.68
N LEU A 162 7.30 -9.70 7.39
CA LEU A 162 7.22 -8.35 6.89
C LEU A 162 5.76 -7.90 6.77
N VAL A 163 5.39 -6.85 7.49
CA VAL A 163 4.02 -6.34 7.53
C VAL A 163 3.97 -4.94 6.93
N GLY A 164 3.13 -4.71 5.93
CA GLY A 164 3.06 -3.41 5.27
C GLY A 164 1.88 -3.25 4.32
N GLY A 165 1.93 -2.21 3.48
CA GLY A 165 0.90 -1.89 2.50
C GLY A 165 -0.34 -1.19 3.06
N ALA A 166 -0.47 -1.12 4.39
CA ALA A 166 -1.47 -0.35 5.11
C ALA A 166 -0.95 0.05 6.51
N PRO A 167 -1.53 1.06 7.16
CA PRO A 167 -1.20 1.39 8.55
C PRO A 167 -1.40 0.20 9.50
N ILE A 168 -0.49 0.06 10.46
CA ILE A 168 -0.55 -0.93 11.52
C ILE A 168 -0.60 -0.23 12.88
N SER A 169 -1.41 -0.74 13.82
CA SER A 169 -1.53 -0.16 15.16
C SER A 169 -0.44 -0.70 16.09
N GLU A 170 -0.05 0.12 17.08
CA GLU A 170 0.87 -0.29 18.15
C GLU A 170 0.33 -1.49 18.95
N LYS A 171 -1.00 -1.56 19.14
CA LYS A 171 -1.69 -2.71 19.74
C LYS A 171 -1.40 -3.99 18.97
N LEU A 172 -1.57 -4.00 17.64
CA LEU A 172 -1.35 -5.18 16.82
C LEU A 172 0.14 -5.57 16.75
N ILE A 173 1.04 -4.60 16.74
CA ILE A 173 2.50 -4.83 16.85
C ILE A 173 2.80 -5.55 18.17
N SER A 174 2.27 -5.04 19.28
CA SER A 174 2.47 -5.61 20.62
C SER A 174 1.90 -7.03 20.72
N GLU A 175 0.68 -7.26 20.25
CA GLU A 175 0.04 -8.58 20.21
C GLU A 175 0.88 -9.59 19.41
N ALA A 176 1.45 -9.19 18.28
CA ALA A 176 2.30 -10.05 17.47
C ALA A 176 3.60 -10.44 18.21
N HIS A 177 4.23 -9.48 18.90
CA HIS A 177 5.41 -9.73 19.74
C HIS A 177 5.10 -10.65 20.92
N GLU A 178 3.97 -10.45 21.61
CA GLU A 178 3.51 -11.32 22.70
C GLU A 178 3.27 -12.76 22.23
N CYS A 179 2.83 -12.92 20.97
CA CYS A 179 2.68 -14.23 20.35
C CYS A 179 4.01 -14.86 19.91
N GLY A 180 5.14 -14.13 19.95
CA GLY A 180 6.44 -14.58 19.48
C GLY A 180 6.69 -14.42 17.99
N ILE A 181 5.83 -13.71 17.25
CA ILE A 181 6.00 -13.49 15.81
C ILE A 181 7.10 -12.43 15.59
N ALA A 182 8.11 -12.78 14.78
CA ALA A 182 9.23 -11.90 14.46
C ALA A 182 8.86 -10.85 13.41
N ILE A 183 8.00 -9.90 13.77
CA ILE A 183 7.48 -8.88 12.85
C ILE A 183 8.53 -7.81 12.49
N VAL A 184 8.44 -7.31 11.26
CA VAL A 184 9.12 -6.13 10.75
C VAL A 184 8.09 -5.29 10.03
N THR A 185 7.88 -4.05 10.48
CA THR A 185 6.95 -3.13 9.83
C THR A 185 7.63 -2.50 8.61
N SER A 186 6.85 -2.24 7.56
CA SER A 186 7.37 -1.66 6.32
C SER A 186 6.45 -0.58 5.77
N TYR A 187 7.08 0.55 5.41
CA TYR A 187 6.49 1.64 4.67
C TYR A 187 7.13 1.73 3.28
N GLY A 188 6.29 2.00 2.29
CA GLY A 188 6.69 2.19 0.91
C GLY A 188 5.53 2.04 -0.05
N MET A 189 5.86 2.01 -1.33
CA MET A 189 4.90 2.11 -2.42
C MET A 189 5.51 1.60 -3.72
N THR A 190 4.67 1.46 -4.74
CA THR A 190 5.07 0.97 -6.05
C THR A 190 6.19 1.81 -6.66
N GLU A 191 6.15 3.13 -6.47
CA GLU A 191 7.13 4.10 -6.96
C GLU A 191 8.51 3.98 -6.30
N MET A 192 8.61 3.23 -5.18
CA MET A 192 9.86 2.88 -4.53
C MET A 192 10.16 1.37 -4.65
N SER A 193 9.60 0.70 -5.66
CA SER A 193 9.71 -0.76 -5.85
C SER A 193 9.31 -1.56 -4.60
N GLY A 194 8.36 -1.05 -3.80
CA GLY A 194 7.89 -1.63 -2.56
C GLY A 194 8.36 -0.89 -1.31
N GLY A 195 8.65 -1.65 -0.25
CA GLY A 195 9.03 -1.09 1.05
C GLY A 195 10.47 -0.55 1.05
N CYS A 196 10.65 0.66 1.58
CA CYS A 196 11.93 1.37 1.63
C CYS A 196 12.29 1.94 3.02
N VAL A 197 11.33 1.92 3.96
CA VAL A 197 11.52 2.31 5.37
C VAL A 197 10.98 1.19 6.24
N TYR A 198 11.82 0.57 7.04
CA TYR A 198 11.51 -0.63 7.84
C TYR A 198 11.70 -0.30 9.31
N ASN A 199 10.71 -0.64 10.16
CA ASN A 199 10.68 -0.25 11.57
C ASN A 199 10.98 1.25 11.75
N SER A 200 10.28 2.08 10.96
CA SER A 200 10.43 3.54 10.92
C SER A 200 11.80 4.07 10.46
N LEU A 201 12.79 3.22 10.18
CA LEU A 201 14.11 3.63 9.72
C LEU A 201 14.30 3.38 8.22
N PRO A 202 15.01 4.26 7.49
CA PRO A 202 15.28 4.04 6.07
C PRO A 202 16.17 2.82 5.86
N LEU A 203 15.89 2.04 4.81
CA LEU A 203 16.81 0.97 4.38
C LEU A 203 18.15 1.57 3.89
N PRO A 204 19.24 0.76 3.85
CA PRO A 204 20.52 1.23 3.32
C PRO A 204 20.40 1.90 1.94
N GLY A 205 20.99 3.09 1.81
CA GLY A 205 20.93 3.91 0.58
C GLY A 205 19.61 4.65 0.35
N VAL A 206 18.63 4.52 1.25
CA VAL A 206 17.40 5.31 1.23
C VAL A 206 17.60 6.60 2.04
N GLU A 207 17.27 7.72 1.43
CA GLU A 207 17.18 9.03 2.06
C GLU A 207 15.71 9.42 2.21
N MET A 208 15.37 10.05 3.34
CA MET A 208 14.04 10.56 3.62
C MET A 208 14.11 11.99 4.14
N ARG A 209 13.14 12.82 3.77
CA ARG A 209 13.01 14.19 4.29
C ARG A 209 11.55 14.62 4.28
N ILE A 210 11.22 15.56 5.16
CA ILE A 210 9.92 16.24 5.16
C ILE A 210 10.05 17.56 4.40
N ALA A 211 9.27 17.73 3.34
CA ALA A 211 9.21 18.98 2.58
C ALA A 211 8.49 20.07 3.39
N ALA A 212 8.63 21.34 2.98
CA ALA A 212 8.00 22.48 3.67
C ALA A 212 6.46 22.39 3.75
N ASN A 213 5.83 21.60 2.87
CA ASN A 213 4.38 21.33 2.87
C ASN A 213 4.00 20.08 3.68
N GLY A 214 4.92 19.50 4.44
CA GLY A 214 4.72 18.30 5.26
C GLY A 214 4.78 16.98 4.50
N LEU A 215 4.98 16.99 3.17
CA LEU A 215 5.04 15.76 2.38
C LEU A 215 6.36 15.03 2.63
N ILE A 216 6.26 13.70 2.69
CA ILE A 216 7.40 12.81 2.76
C ILE A 216 8.01 12.72 1.36
N ASN A 217 9.29 13.07 1.26
CA ASN A 217 10.10 12.84 0.07
C ASN A 217 11.06 11.68 0.32
N LEU A 218 11.15 10.78 -0.64
CA LEU A 218 11.98 9.58 -0.59
C LEU A 218 12.97 9.59 -1.75
N LYS A 219 14.18 9.09 -1.51
CA LYS A 219 15.20 8.89 -2.56
C LYS A 219 15.95 7.61 -2.24
N GLY A 220 16.34 6.86 -3.26
CA GLY A 220 17.10 5.64 -3.05
C GLY A 220 17.26 4.82 -4.34
N PRO A 221 18.03 3.73 -4.29
CA PRO A 221 18.37 2.93 -5.48
C PRO A 221 17.16 2.21 -6.07
N MET A 222 16.11 1.99 -5.27
CA MET A 222 14.87 1.32 -5.64
C MET A 222 13.79 2.24 -6.24
N ILE A 223 14.11 3.52 -6.46
CA ILE A 223 13.16 4.49 -7.03
C ILE A 223 12.75 4.11 -8.46
N ALA A 224 11.47 4.28 -8.78
CA ALA A 224 10.93 4.12 -10.11
C ALA A 224 11.47 5.17 -11.08
N ASN A 225 11.42 4.87 -12.38
CA ASN A 225 11.84 5.80 -13.43
C ASN A 225 10.83 6.95 -13.63
N SER A 226 9.53 6.61 -13.66
CA SER A 226 8.46 7.55 -14.01
C SER A 226 7.07 6.92 -13.85
N TYR A 227 6.04 7.71 -14.14
CA TYR A 227 4.74 7.21 -14.56
C TYR A 227 4.71 7.09 -16.09
N PHE A 228 4.52 5.87 -16.60
CA PHE A 228 4.52 5.59 -18.03
C PHE A 228 3.32 6.25 -18.71
N GLY A 229 3.57 7.09 -19.72
CA GLY A 229 2.52 7.81 -20.44
C GLY A 229 1.93 9.02 -19.70
N ASP A 230 2.46 9.39 -18.54
CA ASP A 230 1.97 10.52 -17.73
C ASP A 230 3.13 11.43 -17.32
N GLN A 231 3.55 12.29 -18.25
CA GLN A 231 4.66 13.22 -18.05
C GLN A 231 4.35 14.28 -16.98
N GLU A 232 3.09 14.67 -16.83
CA GLU A 232 2.69 15.69 -15.86
C GLU A 232 2.86 15.15 -14.44
N SER A 233 2.26 13.99 -14.13
CA SER A 233 2.48 13.33 -12.84
C SER A 233 3.94 13.00 -12.63
N THR A 234 4.66 12.59 -13.68
CA THR A 234 6.10 12.30 -13.57
C THR A 234 6.88 13.53 -13.12
N ARG A 235 6.72 14.68 -13.79
CA ARG A 235 7.40 15.94 -13.39
C ARG A 235 6.99 16.41 -12.00
N LYS A 236 5.73 16.19 -11.62
CA LYS A 236 5.21 16.56 -10.31
C LYS A 236 5.84 15.73 -9.19
N HIS A 237 5.94 14.42 -9.37
CA HIS A 237 6.35 13.51 -8.29
C HIS A 237 7.83 13.11 -8.33
N PHE A 238 8.48 13.10 -9.48
CA PHE A 238 9.90 12.73 -9.60
C PHE A 238 10.73 13.97 -9.90
N GLN A 239 11.42 14.48 -8.87
CA GLN A 239 12.17 15.73 -8.94
C GLN A 239 13.58 15.57 -8.37
N ALA A 240 14.60 15.83 -9.21
CA ALA A 240 16.01 15.77 -8.80
C ALA A 240 16.40 14.48 -8.05
N GLY A 241 15.89 13.33 -8.52
CA GLY A 241 16.13 12.01 -7.91
C GLY A 241 15.30 11.71 -6.66
N TRP A 242 14.45 12.63 -6.22
CA TRP A 242 13.46 12.40 -5.16
C TRP A 242 12.11 12.01 -5.74
N PHE A 243 11.46 11.07 -5.08
CA PHE A 243 10.04 10.82 -5.20
C PHE A 243 9.28 11.60 -4.11
N ILE A 244 8.37 12.47 -4.53
CA ILE A 244 7.48 13.24 -3.66
C ILE A 244 6.21 12.43 -3.48
N THR A 245 6.00 11.90 -2.28
CA THR A 245 4.82 11.10 -1.98
C THR A 245 3.58 11.99 -1.81
N SER A 246 2.40 11.38 -1.75
CA SER A 246 1.20 12.06 -1.24
C SER A 246 1.07 11.95 0.29
N ASP A 247 2.00 11.29 0.96
CA ASP A 247 1.93 11.01 2.39
C ASP A 247 2.56 12.17 3.19
N ILE A 248 1.93 12.49 4.33
CA ILE A 248 2.38 13.49 5.29
C ILE A 248 3.02 12.76 6.46
N GLY A 249 4.16 13.27 6.93
CA GLY A 249 4.87 12.67 8.05
C GLY A 249 5.78 13.63 8.80
N GLU A 250 6.34 13.12 9.87
CA GLU A 250 7.35 13.75 10.72
C GLU A 250 8.56 12.82 10.81
N ILE A 251 9.76 13.40 10.96
CA ILE A 251 10.97 12.64 11.27
C ILE A 251 11.45 13.11 12.64
N GLU A 252 11.50 12.19 13.59
CA GLU A 252 11.99 12.43 14.95
C GLU A 252 13.04 11.37 15.28
N ASN A 253 14.23 11.78 15.72
CA ASN A 253 15.35 10.85 16.00
C ASN A 253 15.66 9.89 14.85
N ASP A 254 15.63 10.39 13.61
CA ASP A 254 15.80 9.62 12.38
C ASP A 254 14.72 8.56 12.11
N GLU A 255 13.64 8.53 12.90
CA GLU A 255 12.48 7.66 12.68
C GLU A 255 11.37 8.41 11.96
N LEU A 256 10.84 7.80 10.91
CA LEU A 256 9.72 8.31 10.14
C LEU A 256 8.39 7.92 10.78
N LYS A 257 7.58 8.93 11.11
CA LYS A 257 6.19 8.77 11.53
C LYS A 257 5.24 9.21 10.42
N ILE A 258 4.40 8.29 9.94
CA ILE A 258 3.36 8.60 8.95
C ILE A 258 2.15 9.17 9.66
N ILE A 259 1.77 10.41 9.31
CA ILE A 259 0.62 11.12 9.89
C ILE A 259 -0.65 10.85 9.07
N GLY A 260 -0.50 10.72 7.75
CA GLY A 260 -1.62 10.40 6.86
C GLY A 260 -1.31 10.78 5.42
N ARG A 261 -2.35 11.02 4.61
CA ARG A 261 -2.16 11.47 3.22
C ARG A 261 -2.75 12.85 2.98
N SER A 262 -2.07 13.60 2.12
CA SER A 262 -2.48 14.92 1.64
C SER A 262 -3.67 14.86 0.67
N ASP A 263 -3.86 13.74 -0.02
CA ASP A 263 -5.02 13.48 -0.88
C ASP A 263 -6.20 12.84 -0.13
N ASP A 264 -6.00 12.42 1.12
CA ASP A 264 -7.07 12.06 2.07
C ASP A 264 -7.58 13.28 2.88
N LEU A 265 -7.17 14.49 2.48
CA LEU A 265 -7.75 15.74 3.00
C LEU A 265 -9.16 15.92 2.43
N ILE A 266 -10.13 16.03 3.31
CA ILE A 266 -11.52 16.35 3.01
C ILE A 266 -11.66 17.87 3.15
N ILE A 267 -12.07 18.55 2.08
CA ILE A 267 -12.27 20.00 2.09
C ILE A 267 -13.75 20.28 2.34
N SER A 268 -14.08 20.69 3.56
CA SER A 268 -15.47 20.99 3.97
C SER A 268 -15.59 22.46 4.36
N GLY A 269 -16.39 23.24 3.62
CA GLY A 269 -16.62 24.66 3.89
C GLY A 269 -15.37 25.53 3.84
N GLY A 270 -14.37 25.13 3.06
CA GLY A 270 -13.08 25.81 2.99
C GLY A 270 -12.04 25.33 4.00
N GLU A 271 -12.41 24.47 4.96
CA GLU A 271 -11.50 23.89 5.93
C GLU A 271 -10.90 22.57 5.44
N LYS A 272 -9.60 22.36 5.67
CA LYS A 272 -8.89 21.12 5.31
C LYS A 272 -8.89 20.15 6.48
N ILE A 273 -9.64 19.06 6.36
CA ILE A 273 -9.83 18.09 7.42
C ILE A 273 -9.10 16.80 7.05
N SER A 274 -8.18 16.34 7.90
CA SER A 274 -7.51 15.05 7.70
C SER A 274 -8.42 13.91 8.13
N ALA A 275 -8.84 13.07 7.19
CA ALA A 275 -9.65 11.88 7.46
C ALA A 275 -8.99 11.00 8.54
N ILE A 276 -7.67 10.77 8.42
CA ILE A 276 -6.91 9.92 9.34
C ILE A 276 -6.86 10.50 10.76
N LYS A 277 -6.77 11.83 10.93
CA LYS A 277 -6.86 12.44 12.27
C LYS A 277 -8.24 12.21 12.90
N VAL A 278 -9.30 12.31 12.10
CA VAL A 278 -10.67 12.04 12.56
C VAL A 278 -10.83 10.55 12.91
N GLU A 279 -10.32 9.64 12.08
CA GLU A 279 -10.30 8.20 12.35
C GLU A 279 -9.56 7.87 13.65
N ALA A 280 -8.34 8.40 13.83
CA ALA A 280 -7.53 8.17 15.02
C ALA A 280 -8.24 8.68 16.28
N LEU A 281 -8.88 9.84 16.20
CA LEU A 281 -9.68 10.38 17.30
C LEU A 281 -10.86 9.45 17.66
N ILE A 282 -11.66 9.03 16.68
CA ILE A 282 -12.79 8.13 16.95
C ILE A 282 -12.27 6.80 17.52
N ARG A 283 -11.19 6.25 16.94
CA ARG A 283 -10.56 5.00 17.39
C ARG A 283 -9.99 5.10 18.80
N SER A 284 -9.55 6.28 19.26
CA SER A 284 -9.12 6.47 20.66
C SER A 284 -10.25 6.28 21.68
N HIS A 285 -11.50 6.52 21.28
CA HIS A 285 -12.68 6.29 22.11
C HIS A 285 -13.30 4.90 21.89
N TYR A 286 -13.10 4.33 20.69
CA TYR A 286 -13.62 3.03 20.27
C TYR A 286 -12.50 2.18 19.63
N PRO A 287 -11.57 1.64 20.43
CA PRO A 287 -10.34 1.01 19.91
C PRO A 287 -10.58 -0.31 19.18
N ASP A 288 -11.70 -0.96 19.42
CA ASP A 288 -12.04 -2.27 18.83
C ASP A 288 -12.83 -2.15 17.52
N LEU A 289 -13.20 -0.93 17.11
CA LEU A 289 -13.91 -0.69 15.86
C LEU A 289 -12.94 -0.46 14.69
N GLU A 290 -13.22 -1.13 13.57
CA GLU A 290 -12.60 -0.78 12.29
C GLU A 290 -13.35 0.41 11.70
N ILE A 291 -12.65 1.54 11.60
CA ILE A 291 -13.20 2.86 11.23
C ILE A 291 -12.44 3.42 10.03
N ILE A 292 -13.18 3.96 9.08
CA ILE A 292 -12.68 4.78 7.97
C ILE A 292 -13.47 6.08 7.90
N VAL A 293 -12.80 7.18 7.61
CA VAL A 293 -13.44 8.47 7.33
C VAL A 293 -13.21 8.81 5.86
N ILE A 294 -14.28 9.16 5.16
CA ILE A 294 -14.21 9.55 3.75
C ILE A 294 -14.91 10.87 3.52
N GLY A 295 -14.46 11.60 2.50
CA GLY A 295 -15.19 12.73 1.95
C GLY A 295 -16.28 12.24 0.99
N ILE A 296 -17.50 12.74 1.18
CA ILE A 296 -18.63 12.61 0.26
C ILE A 296 -19.00 14.00 -0.28
N SER A 297 -19.62 14.06 -1.47
CA SER A 297 -20.08 15.32 -2.04
C SER A 297 -21.18 15.93 -1.18
N ASP A 298 -21.11 17.23 -0.92
CA ASP A 298 -22.13 17.98 -0.19
C ASP A 298 -22.41 19.30 -0.93
N ILE A 299 -23.69 19.64 -1.10
CA ILE A 299 -24.12 20.80 -1.89
C ILE A 299 -23.76 22.14 -1.23
N GLU A 300 -23.67 22.17 0.10
CA GLU A 300 -23.43 23.36 0.90
C GLU A 300 -21.93 23.51 1.20
N TRP A 301 -21.25 22.41 1.54
CA TRP A 301 -19.87 22.42 2.02
C TRP A 301 -18.83 22.00 0.97
N GLY A 302 -19.28 21.62 -0.23
CA GLY A 302 -18.46 20.99 -1.26
C GLY A 302 -18.20 19.52 -0.94
N GLN A 303 -17.58 19.25 0.21
CA GLN A 303 -17.50 17.90 0.77
C GLN A 303 -17.99 17.86 2.22
N ALA A 304 -18.57 16.74 2.62
CA ALA A 304 -18.87 16.42 4.02
C ALA A 304 -18.17 15.12 4.42
N LEU A 305 -17.96 14.95 5.72
CA LEU A 305 -17.36 13.74 6.26
C LEU A 305 -18.42 12.65 6.43
N ARG A 306 -18.10 11.45 5.98
CA ARG A 306 -18.82 10.20 6.29
C ARG A 306 -17.89 9.30 7.09
N VAL A 307 -18.40 8.75 8.18
CA VAL A 307 -17.72 7.70 8.94
C VAL A 307 -18.27 6.36 8.52
N VAL A 308 -17.39 5.42 8.23
CA VAL A 308 -17.71 4.02 7.95
C VAL A 308 -17.19 3.19 9.11
N VAL A 309 -18.06 2.33 9.66
CA VAL A 309 -17.74 1.44 10.78
C VAL A 309 -18.09 0.02 10.39
N THR A 310 -17.16 -0.91 10.63
CA THR A 310 -17.37 -2.35 10.43
C THR A 310 -17.28 -3.13 11.73
N GLY A 311 -18.11 -4.17 11.84
CA GLY A 311 -18.21 -5.02 13.04
C GLY A 311 -19.64 -5.17 13.55
N GLU A 312 -19.82 -5.86 14.68
CA GLU A 312 -21.12 -5.93 15.35
C GLU A 312 -21.58 -4.52 15.75
N LYS A 313 -22.88 -4.23 15.68
CA LYS A 313 -23.41 -2.90 16.08
C LYS A 313 -23.08 -2.63 17.55
N HIS A 314 -22.06 -1.81 17.81
CA HIS A 314 -21.65 -1.39 19.16
C HIS A 314 -22.48 -0.22 19.71
N GLY A 315 -23.59 0.13 19.06
CA GLY A 315 -24.45 1.23 19.49
C GLY A 315 -23.84 2.62 19.33
N LEU A 316 -22.72 2.76 18.61
CA LEU A 316 -22.13 4.05 18.28
C LEU A 316 -23.04 4.80 17.29
N THR A 317 -23.41 6.03 17.61
CA THR A 317 -24.34 6.84 16.81
C THR A 317 -23.62 8.00 16.12
N LEU A 318 -24.21 8.52 15.05
CA LEU A 318 -23.68 9.69 14.36
C LEU A 318 -23.58 10.89 15.31
N ALA A 319 -24.56 11.09 16.19
CA ALA A 319 -24.56 12.18 17.18
C ALA A 319 -23.33 12.13 18.10
N GLN A 320 -23.01 10.95 18.65
CA GLN A 320 -21.83 10.77 19.51
C GLN A 320 -20.53 11.05 18.77
N ILE A 321 -20.39 10.55 17.53
CA ILE A 321 -19.21 10.80 16.69
C ILE A 321 -19.07 12.31 16.43
N ARG A 322 -20.16 12.97 16.08
CA ARG A 322 -20.18 14.42 15.82
C ARG A 322 -19.74 15.23 17.03
N ASP A 323 -20.17 14.85 18.23
CA ASP A 323 -19.77 15.52 19.46
C ASP A 323 -18.27 15.32 19.75
N ILE A 324 -17.76 14.08 19.65
CA ILE A 324 -16.34 13.78 19.85
C ILE A 324 -15.46 14.60 18.89
N VAL A 325 -15.79 14.56 17.60
CA VAL A 325 -15.03 15.26 16.56
C VAL A 325 -15.20 16.78 16.68
N GLY A 326 -16.42 17.23 16.96
CA GLY A 326 -16.75 18.65 17.12
C GLY A 326 -16.04 19.31 18.29
N VAL A 327 -15.85 18.59 19.41
CA VAL A 327 -15.16 19.10 20.60
C VAL A 327 -13.64 19.18 20.38
N GLN A 328 -13.04 18.17 19.76
CA GLN A 328 -11.57 18.07 19.66
C GLN A 328 -10.98 18.73 18.42
N ILE A 329 -11.67 18.66 17.28
CA ILE A 329 -11.18 19.18 15.99
C ILE A 329 -11.95 20.43 15.59
N GLY A 330 -13.24 20.49 15.92
CA GLY A 330 -14.12 21.62 15.61
C GLY A 330 -15.36 21.17 14.83
N ARG A 331 -16.44 21.95 14.94
CA ARG A 331 -17.74 21.61 14.32
C ARG A 331 -17.69 21.46 12.81
N PHE A 332 -16.78 22.14 12.13
CA PHE A 332 -16.57 22.01 10.68
C PHE A 332 -16.08 20.61 10.28
N ALA A 333 -15.47 19.86 11.20
CA ALA A 333 -15.04 18.48 10.99
C ALA A 333 -16.08 17.43 11.43
N ALA A 334 -17.23 17.85 12.00
CA ALA A 334 -18.22 16.93 12.51
C ALA A 334 -18.89 16.14 11.35
N PRO A 335 -18.84 14.80 11.34
CA PRO A 335 -19.38 14.00 10.24
C PRO A 335 -20.87 14.20 10.00
N ARG A 336 -21.32 14.15 8.75
CA ARG A 336 -22.74 14.29 8.37
C ARG A 336 -23.44 12.96 8.12
N SER A 337 -22.69 11.88 7.96
CA SER A 337 -23.28 10.54 7.84
C SER A 337 -22.42 9.48 8.49
N LEU A 338 -23.09 8.41 8.92
CA LEU A 338 -22.51 7.20 9.47
C LEU A 338 -23.01 6.01 8.66
N LEU A 339 -22.09 5.16 8.22
CA LEU A 339 -22.36 3.94 7.48
C LEU A 339 -21.86 2.74 8.28
N TYR A 340 -22.78 1.89 8.72
CA TYR A 340 -22.47 0.60 9.30
C TYR A 340 -22.46 -0.49 8.24
N LEU A 341 -21.42 -1.31 8.25
CA LEU A 341 -21.30 -2.49 7.39
C LEU A 341 -20.91 -3.69 8.24
N GLU A 342 -21.38 -4.89 7.88
CA GLU A 342 -20.91 -6.11 8.55
C GLU A 342 -19.42 -6.36 8.30
N LYS A 343 -18.92 -5.98 7.12
CA LYS A 343 -17.54 -6.18 6.70
C LYS A 343 -17.08 -5.10 5.74
N MET A 344 -15.81 -4.70 5.83
CA MET A 344 -15.23 -3.69 4.96
C MET A 344 -15.12 -4.21 3.52
N PRO A 345 -15.72 -3.53 2.52
CA PRO A 345 -15.46 -3.86 1.13
C PRO A 345 -14.04 -3.44 0.76
N MET A 346 -13.31 -4.33 0.10
CA MET A 346 -11.89 -4.13 -0.22
C MET A 346 -11.65 -4.17 -1.73
N ILE A 347 -10.78 -3.29 -2.22
CA ILE A 347 -10.20 -3.31 -3.56
C ILE A 347 -8.73 -3.69 -3.49
N GLY A 348 -8.30 -4.71 -4.24
CA GLY A 348 -6.93 -5.20 -4.17
C GLY A 348 -6.55 -5.71 -2.77
N ILE A 349 -5.26 -5.58 -2.39
CA ILE A 349 -4.74 -6.12 -1.13
C ILE A 349 -4.93 -5.13 0.02
N GLY A 350 -5.86 -5.43 0.93
CA GLY A 350 -5.95 -4.73 2.21
C GLY A 350 -6.34 -3.25 2.11
N LYS A 351 -6.80 -2.79 0.94
CA LYS A 351 -7.32 -1.43 0.75
C LYS A 351 -8.85 -1.40 0.68
N PRO A 352 -9.52 -0.50 1.42
CA PRO A 352 -10.97 -0.31 1.33
C PRO A 352 -11.44 0.24 -0.02
N ASP A 353 -12.62 -0.18 -0.49
CA ASP A 353 -13.25 0.31 -1.72
C ASP A 353 -13.93 1.66 -1.50
N LEU A 354 -13.17 2.74 -1.59
CA LEU A 354 -13.69 4.09 -1.35
C LEU A 354 -14.79 4.51 -2.35
N VAL A 355 -14.82 3.96 -3.57
CA VAL A 355 -15.86 4.29 -4.55
C VAL A 355 -17.19 3.71 -4.10
N LEU A 356 -17.18 2.43 -3.73
CA LEU A 356 -18.37 1.77 -3.20
C LEU A 356 -18.84 2.47 -1.91
N LEU A 357 -17.93 2.75 -0.97
CA LEU A 357 -18.26 3.39 0.31
C LEU A 357 -18.85 4.79 0.17
N ARG A 358 -18.41 5.58 -0.82
CA ARG A 358 -18.98 6.89 -1.13
C ARG A 358 -20.41 6.79 -1.69
N SER A 359 -20.67 5.77 -2.51
CA SER A 359 -21.97 5.57 -3.17
C SER A 359 -23.01 4.84 -2.32
N ALA A 360 -22.58 4.13 -1.27
CA ALA A 360 -23.44 3.37 -0.38
C ALA A 360 -24.43 4.26 0.38
N GLN A 361 -25.62 3.73 0.66
CA GLN A 361 -26.64 4.41 1.46
C GLN A 361 -26.23 4.43 2.93
N ALA A 362 -26.23 5.62 3.55
CA ALA A 362 -25.87 5.78 4.95
C ALA A 362 -26.85 5.07 5.89
N THR A 363 -26.35 4.64 7.06
CA THR A 363 -27.19 4.12 8.15
C THR A 363 -27.82 5.25 8.95
N GLU A 364 -27.07 6.33 9.16
CA GLU A 364 -27.56 7.59 9.75
C GLU A 364 -27.03 8.75 8.91
N GLU A 365 -27.85 9.78 8.73
CA GLU A 365 -27.52 10.98 7.95
C GLU A 365 -28.20 12.20 8.58
N MET A 366 -27.63 13.39 8.37
CA MET A 366 -28.14 14.67 8.87
C MET A 366 -29.20 15.30 7.98
#